data_AF-A0A811USJ5-F1
#
_entry.id   AF-A0A811USJ5-F1
#
_cell.length_a   1.000
_cell.length_b   1.000
_cell.length_c   1.000
_cell.angle_alpha   90.00
_cell.angle_beta   90.00
_cell.angle_gamma   90.00
#
_symmetry.space_group_name_H-M   'P 1'
#
loop_
_entity.id
_entity.type
_entity.pdbx_description
1 polymer ?
#
loop_
_entity_poly.entity_id
_entity_poly.type
_entity_poly.pdbx_seq_one_letter_code
_entity_poly.pdbx_strand_id
1 'polypeptide(L)'
;MTDKFVGSLTFIRIYSERMEFPEPVIEIAIEPKTTSDQEKLGIALSRLVAEDPSLRMSINTESGQTILKGMGELHLKLLQIG
;
A
#
# COMPACT_ATOMS: atom_id res chain seq x y z
N MET A 1 59.04 -6.17 -17.95
CA MET A 1 58.71 -4.79 -17.57
C MET A 1 57.21 -4.64 -17.72
N THR A 2 56.51 -4.64 -16.59
CA THR A 2 55.05 -4.65 -16.45
C THR A 2 54.48 -3.25 -16.58
N ASP A 3 53.38 -3.12 -17.32
CA ASP A 3 52.37 -2.05 -17.15
C ASP A 3 51.01 -2.74 -17.40
N LYS A 4 50.26 -3.18 -16.38
CA LYS A 4 49.33 -2.41 -15.53
C LYS A 4 48.42 -1.53 -16.42
N PHE A 5 47.12 -1.71 -16.53
CA PHE A 5 46.12 -1.79 -15.47
C PHE A 5 44.83 -2.39 -16.09
N VAL A 6 44.38 -3.55 -15.61
CA VAL A 6 43.05 -4.09 -15.95
C VAL A 6 42.06 -3.35 -15.07
N GLY A 7 41.24 -2.47 -15.65
CA GLY A 7 40.22 -1.72 -14.92
C GLY A 7 39.23 -2.66 -14.25
N SER A 8 39.16 -2.61 -12.93
CA SER A 8 38.17 -3.35 -12.12
C SER A 8 36.80 -2.69 -12.30
N LEU A 9 35.89 -3.34 -13.02
CA LEU A 9 34.47 -2.98 -13.05
C LEU A 9 33.84 -3.34 -11.71
N THR A 10 33.79 -2.37 -10.80
CA THR A 10 33.04 -2.50 -9.54
C THR A 10 31.56 -2.39 -9.85
N PHE A 11 30.85 -3.53 -9.88
CA PHE A 11 29.39 -3.57 -9.95
C PHE A 11 28.84 -3.08 -8.60
N ILE A 12 28.33 -1.84 -8.56
CA ILE A 12 27.60 -1.35 -7.39
C ILE A 12 26.26 -2.11 -7.35
N ARG A 13 26.18 -3.12 -6.49
CA ARG A 13 24.93 -3.81 -6.19
C ARG A 13 24.14 -2.93 -5.23
N ILE A 14 23.13 -2.23 -5.73
CA ILE A 14 22.14 -1.56 -4.88
C ILE A 14 21.28 -2.66 -4.28
N TYR A 15 21.51 -3.01 -3.02
CA TYR A 15 20.49 -3.70 -2.24
C TYR A 15 19.48 -2.65 -1.86
N SER A 16 18.24 -2.79 -2.33
CA SER A 16 17.12 -2.05 -1.73
C SER A 16 17.03 -2.55 -0.31
N GLU A 17 17.52 -1.74 0.64
CA GLU A 17 17.32 -1.99 2.06
C GLU A 17 15.84 -2.26 2.28
N ARG A 18 15.52 -3.23 3.14
CA ARG A 18 14.12 -3.57 3.45
C ARG A 18 13.38 -2.27 3.72
N MET A 19 12.44 -1.90 2.85
CA MET A 19 11.53 -0.78 3.10
C MET A 19 10.66 -1.18 4.29
N GLU A 20 11.13 -0.89 5.51
CA GLU A 20 10.26 -0.85 6.67
C GLU A 20 9.36 0.36 6.49
N PHE A 21 8.17 0.13 5.93
CA PHE A 21 7.14 1.15 5.89
C PHE A 21 6.77 1.48 7.34
N PRO A 22 6.84 2.77 7.75
CA PRO A 22 6.45 3.18 9.09
C PRO A 22 4.98 2.81 9.35
N GLU A 23 4.61 2.75 10.62
CA GLU A 23 3.23 2.43 10.99
C GLU A 23 2.25 3.48 10.43
N PRO A 24 1.07 3.06 9.97
CA PRO A 24 0.06 3.96 9.42
C PRO A 24 -0.31 5.06 10.40
N VAL A 25 -0.46 6.29 9.90
CA VAL A 25 -0.78 7.47 10.72
C VAL A 25 -2.29 7.75 10.73
N ILE A 26 -3.02 7.26 9.71
CA ILE A 26 -4.47 7.46 9.57
C ILE A 26 -5.18 6.12 9.36
N GLU A 27 -6.37 6.01 9.94
CA GLU A 27 -7.29 4.88 9.82
C GLU A 27 -8.69 5.39 9.45
N ILE A 28 -9.31 4.78 8.43
CA ILE A 28 -10.68 5.10 8.01
C ILE A 28 -11.51 3.81 7.93
N ALA A 29 -12.67 3.83 8.59
CA ALA A 29 -13.69 2.80 8.46
C ALA A 29 -14.60 3.12 7.27
N ILE A 30 -14.83 2.13 6.41
CA ILE A 30 -15.69 2.22 5.24
C ILE A 30 -16.79 1.18 5.36
N GLU A 31 -18.04 1.64 5.19
CA GLU A 31 -19.24 0.82 5.31
C GLU A 31 -20.01 0.84 3.98
N PRO A 32 -20.19 -0.32 3.34
CA PRO A 32 -20.99 -0.41 2.12
C PRO A 32 -22.49 -0.27 2.45
N LYS A 33 -23.23 0.47 1.63
CA LYS A 33 -24.69 0.63 1.81
C LYS A 33 -25.48 -0.61 1.41
N THR A 34 -24.96 -1.38 0.46
CA THR A 34 -25.62 -2.58 -0.08
C THR A 34 -24.62 -3.72 -0.27
N THR A 35 -25.13 -4.96 -0.37
CA THR A 35 -24.29 -6.13 -0.66
C THR A 35 -23.54 -6.01 -2.00
N SER A 36 -24.17 -5.42 -3.01
CA SER A 36 -23.50 -5.14 -4.29
C SER A 36 -22.36 -4.12 -4.12
N ASP A 37 -22.52 -3.13 -3.25
CA ASP A 37 -21.45 -2.14 -3.00
C ASP A 37 -20.30 -2.75 -2.22
N GLN A 38 -20.56 -3.72 -1.35
CA GLN A 38 -19.52 -4.46 -0.64
C GLN A 38 -18.57 -5.18 -1.61
N GLU A 39 -19.11 -5.86 -2.62
CA GLU A 39 -18.30 -6.54 -3.64
C GLU A 39 -17.47 -5.54 -4.46
N LYS A 40 -18.09 -4.45 -4.93
CA LYS A 40 -17.41 -3.39 -5.68
C LYS A 40 -16.31 -2.71 -4.86
N LEU A 41 -16.58 -2.45 -3.58
CA LEU A 41 -15.65 -1.85 -2.64
C LEU A 41 -14.42 -2.76 -2.43
N GLY A 42 -14.62 -4.06 -2.24
CA GLY A 42 -13.52 -5.02 -2.13
C GLY A 42 -12.60 -5.01 -3.34
N ILE A 43 -13.16 -4.98 -4.56
CA ILE A 43 -12.38 -4.91 -5.80
C ILE A 43 -11.61 -3.59 -5.90
N ALA A 44 -12.25 -2.47 -5.59
CA ALA A 44 -11.62 -1.15 -5.66
C ALA A 44 -10.46 -1.01 -4.66
N LEU A 45 -10.67 -1.43 -3.41
CA LEU A 45 -9.64 -1.38 -2.37
C LEU A 45 -8.47 -2.31 -2.67
N SER A 46 -8.73 -3.50 -3.23
CA SER A 46 -7.66 -4.41 -3.65
C SER A 46 -6.76 -3.81 -4.72
N ARG A 47 -7.30 -3.03 -5.65
CA ARG A 47 -6.50 -2.31 -6.66
C ARG A 47 -5.69 -1.19 -6.03
N LEU A 48 -6.31 -0.43 -5.13
CA LEU A 48 -5.66 0.68 -4.45
C LEU A 48 -4.44 0.23 -3.63
N VAL A 49 -4.56 -0.87 -2.88
CA VAL A 49 -3.45 -1.46 -2.12
C VAL A 49 -2.36 -2.03 -3.05
N ALA A 50 -2.72 -2.55 -4.22
CA ALA A 50 -1.75 -3.03 -5.20
C ALA A 50 -0.95 -1.87 -5.85
N GLU A 51 -1.56 -0.69 -5.97
CA GLU A 51 -0.92 0.52 -6.51
C GLU A 51 -0.04 1.23 -5.48
N ASP A 52 -0.43 1.21 -4.20
CA ASP A 52 0.33 1.83 -3.10
C ASP A 52 0.58 0.82 -1.95
N PRO A 53 1.80 0.25 -1.86
CA PRO A 53 2.18 -0.71 -0.81
C PRO A 53 2.19 -0.13 0.61
N SER A 54 2.10 1.19 0.78
CA SER A 54 1.97 1.83 2.09
C SER A 54 0.56 1.71 2.67
N LEU A 55 -0.41 1.33 1.82
CA LEU A 55 -1.79 1.10 2.25
C LEU A 55 -1.96 -0.31 2.82
N ARG A 56 -2.66 -0.38 3.93
CA ARG A 56 -3.04 -1.65 4.57
C ARG A 56 -4.56 -1.71 4.69
N MET A 57 -5.14 -2.85 4.32
CA MET A 57 -6.57 -3.11 4.45
C MET A 57 -6.82 -4.23 5.46
N SER A 58 -7.82 -4.08 6.31
CA SER A 58 -8.28 -5.10 7.26
C SER A 58 -9.79 -5.04 7.43
N ILE A 59 -10.41 -6.13 7.90
CA ILE A 59 -11.83 -6.14 8.27
C ILE A 59 -11.92 -6.15 9.79
N ASN A 60 -12.68 -5.20 10.35
CA ASN A 60 -13.06 -5.25 11.75
C ASN A 60 -14.15 -6.31 11.92
N THR A 61 -13.84 -7.42 12.60
CA THR A 61 -14.77 -8.54 12.78
C THR A 61 -15.89 -8.24 13.79
N GLU A 62 -15.72 -7.24 14.65
CA GLU A 62 -16.75 -6.84 15.62
C GLU A 62 -17.82 -5.96 14.97
N SER A 63 -17.40 -5.01 14.12
CA SER A 63 -18.33 -4.10 13.43
C SER A 63 -18.69 -4.52 12.00
N GLY A 64 -17.94 -5.46 11.41
CA GLY A 64 -18.05 -5.82 9.99
C GLY A 64 -17.49 -4.76 9.03
N GLN A 65 -16.90 -3.68 9.53
CA GLN A 65 -16.42 -2.58 8.71
C GLN A 65 -15.09 -2.91 8.04
N THR A 66 -14.91 -2.39 6.82
CA THR A 66 -13.61 -2.44 6.17
C THR A 66 -12.78 -1.25 6.63
N ILE A 67 -11.57 -1.53 7.10
CA ILE A 67 -10.63 -0.55 7.64
C ILE A 67 -9.49 -0.37 6.65
N LEU A 68 -9.28 0.86 6.19
CA LEU A 68 -8.14 1.24 5.34
C LEU A 68 -7.18 2.13 6.14
N LYS A 69 -5.90 1.78 6.12
CA LYS A 69 -4.82 2.49 6.83
C LYS A 69 -3.75 2.95 5.85
N GLY A 70 -3.15 4.12 6.11
CA GLY A 70 -2.07 4.67 5.27
C GLY A 70 -1.12 5.61 6.04
N MET A 71 0.00 5.95 5.40
CA MET A 71 1.10 6.73 6.02
C MET A 71 0.88 8.26 6.08
N GLY A 72 -0.14 8.82 5.42
CA GLY A 72 -0.37 10.27 5.32
C GLY A 72 -1.83 10.66 5.05
N GLU A 73 -2.09 11.83 4.43
CA GLU A 73 -3.45 12.28 4.05
C GLU A 73 -4.08 11.33 3.03
N LEU A 74 -4.92 10.44 3.53
CA LEU A 74 -5.77 9.60 2.71
C LEU A 74 -6.84 10.50 2.07
N HIS A 75 -6.63 10.90 0.81
CA HIS A 75 -7.63 11.63 0.02
C HIS A 75 -8.75 10.69 -0.44
N LEU A 76 -9.39 10.01 0.52
CA LEU A 76 -10.64 9.32 0.26
C LEU A 76 -11.72 10.38 0.13
N LYS A 77 -11.97 10.82 -1.09
CA LYS A 77 -13.25 11.42 -1.44
C LYS A 77 -14.28 10.31 -1.17
N LEU A 78 -14.97 10.36 -0.03
CA LEU A 78 -15.96 9.36 0.38
C LEU A 78 -16.87 9.08 -0.81
N LEU A 79 -16.65 7.95 -1.48
CA LEU A 79 -17.51 7.49 -2.55
C LEU A 79 -18.75 6.92 -1.86
N GLN A 80 -19.72 7.79 -1.54
CA GLN A 80 -21.10 7.35 -1.44
C GLN A 80 -21.51 6.91 -2.84
N ILE A 81 -21.25 5.64 -3.17
CA ILE A 81 -21.98 4.99 -4.25
C ILE A 81 -23.42 4.92 -3.71
N GLY A 82 -24.29 5.74 -4.30
CA GLY A 82 -25.72 5.79 -4.01
C GLY A 82 -26.47 4.78 -4.85
#